data_AF-A0A6A2Y617-F1
#
_entry.id   AF-A0A6A2Y617-F1
#
_cell.length_a   1.000
_cell.length_b   1.000
_cell.length_c   1.000
_cell.angle_alpha   90.00
_cell.angle_beta   90.00
_cell.angle_gamma   90.00
#
_symmetry.space_group_name_H-M   'P 1'
#
loop_
_entity.id
_entity.type
_entity.pdbx_description
1 polymer ?
#
loop_
_entity_poly.entity_id
_entity_poly.type
_entity_poly.pdbx_seq_one_letter_code
_entity_poly.pdbx_strand_id
1 'polypeptide(L)'
;MDTIKNVNDPHVIQIAKFAVSENKMRSKIKLELVAVVRGATKVVSGMNYRLLLKATDGTATNLYRAIVYEKAWEGYKKLAYFEPAQGFNGNCDVVLYYISSHDTISHPN
;
A
#
# COMPACT_ATOMS: atom_id res chain seq x y z
N MET A 1 1.21 5.21 -14.13
CA MET A 1 0.74 4.27 -13.10
C MET A 1 -0.29 3.42 -13.76
N ASP A 2 -0.24 2.12 -13.53
CA ASP A 2 -1.09 1.18 -14.22
C ASP A 2 -2.08 0.57 -13.25
N THR A 3 -3.35 0.52 -13.64
CA THR A 3 -4.41 -0.06 -12.82
C THR A 3 -4.23 -1.58 -12.74
N ILE A 4 -4.32 -2.13 -11.53
CA ILE A 4 -4.35 -3.58 -11.31
C ILE A 4 -5.72 -4.11 -11.76
N LYS A 5 -5.73 -4.91 -12.81
CA LYS A 5 -6.97 -5.49 -13.38
C LYS A 5 -7.59 -6.55 -12.48
N ASN A 6 -6.75 -7.42 -11.91
CA ASN A 6 -7.18 -8.48 -10.99
C ASN A 6 -6.63 -8.22 -9.59
N VAL A 7 -7.45 -7.66 -8.72
CA VAL A 7 -7.09 -7.39 -7.32
C VAL A 7 -7.01 -8.65 -6.46
N ASN A 8 -7.57 -9.77 -6.95
CA ASN A 8 -7.50 -11.08 -6.31
C ASN A 8 -6.29 -11.90 -6.80
N ASP A 9 -5.42 -11.30 -7.62
CA ASP A 9 -4.14 -11.93 -7.97
C ASP A 9 -3.37 -12.32 -6.70
N PRO A 10 -2.84 -13.56 -6.60
CA PRO A 10 -2.18 -14.03 -5.39
C PRO A 10 -1.05 -13.12 -4.91
N HIS A 11 -0.31 -12.49 -5.82
CA HIS A 11 0.77 -11.57 -5.45
C HIS A 11 0.19 -10.27 -4.87
N VAL A 12 -0.86 -9.72 -5.48
CA VAL A 12 -1.54 -8.53 -4.96
C VAL A 12 -2.12 -8.77 -3.56
N ILE A 13 -2.69 -9.95 -3.31
CA ILE A 13 -3.15 -10.36 -1.99
C ILE A 13 -1.98 -10.47 -0.99
N GLN A 14 -0.82 -10.99 -1.40
CA GLN A 14 0.37 -11.02 -0.55
C GLN A 14 0.84 -9.61 -0.18
N ILE A 15 0.87 -8.68 -1.14
CA ILE A 15 1.21 -7.28 -0.89
C ILE A 15 0.23 -6.63 0.10
N ALA A 16 -1.07 -6.88 -0.07
CA ALA A 16 -2.09 -6.36 0.83
C ALA A 16 -1.96 -6.92 2.26
N LYS A 17 -1.72 -8.22 2.40
CA LYS A 17 -1.49 -8.87 3.70
C LYS A 17 -0.24 -8.33 4.37
N PHE A 18 0.85 -8.15 3.63
CA PHE A 18 2.07 -7.52 4.12
C PHE A 18 1.78 -6.11 4.66
N ALA A 19 1.02 -5.29 3.94
CA ALA A 19 0.69 -3.93 4.39
C ALA A 19 -0.07 -3.91 5.73
N VAL A 20 -1.08 -4.78 5.89
CA VAL A 20 -1.87 -4.87 7.13
C VAL A 20 -1.02 -5.40 8.29
N SER A 21 -0.21 -6.44 8.05
CA SER A 21 0.68 -7.01 9.08
C SER A 21 1.75 -6.01 9.56
N GLU A 22 2.40 -5.31 8.63
CA GLU A 22 3.39 -4.28 8.98
C GLU A 22 2.76 -3.13 9.76
N ASN A 23 1.57 -2.67 9.38
CA ASN A 23 0.85 -1.65 10.11
C ASN A 23 0.49 -2.11 11.54
N LYS A 24 0.05 -3.37 11.70
CA LYS A 24 -0.23 -3.96 13.01
C LYS A 24 1.00 -3.94 13.92
N MET A 25 2.19 -4.17 13.37
CA MET A 25 3.44 -4.08 14.12
C MET A 25 3.79 -2.64 14.53
N ARG A 26 3.56 -1.65 13.65
CA ARG A 26 3.89 -0.24 13.90
C ARG A 26 2.92 0.46 14.85
N SER A 27 1.62 0.27 14.65
CA SER A 27 0.57 1.06 15.33
C SER A 27 -0.07 0.35 16.51
N LYS A 28 0.25 -0.93 16.74
CA LYS A 28 -0.41 -1.82 17.73
C LYS A 28 -1.93 -1.99 17.54
N ILE A 29 -2.50 -1.46 16.46
CA ILE A 29 -3.89 -1.64 16.06
C ILE A 29 -4.02 -3.01 15.39
N LYS A 30 -4.90 -3.86 15.91
CA LYS A 30 -5.15 -5.20 15.37
C LYS A 30 -6.08 -5.12 14.16
N LEU A 31 -5.54 -4.73 13.01
CA LEU A 31 -6.27 -4.79 11.75
C LEU A 31 -6.14 -6.17 11.10
N GLU A 32 -7.22 -6.62 10.47
CA GLU A 32 -7.29 -7.81 9.63
C GLU A 32 -7.77 -7.43 8.23
N LEU A 33 -7.09 -7.95 7.21
CA LEU A 33 -7.44 -7.70 5.81
C LEU A 33 -8.76 -8.41 5.48
N VAL A 34 -9.75 -7.64 5.04
CA VAL A 34 -11.03 -8.18 4.53
C VAL A 34 -10.95 -8.36 3.02
N ALA A 35 -10.53 -7.33 2.29
CA ALA A 35 -10.43 -7.36 0.82
C ALA A 35 -9.50 -6.29 0.25
N VAL A 36 -9.02 -6.51 -0.97
CA VAL A 36 -8.44 -5.46 -1.82
C VAL A 36 -9.56 -4.89 -2.67
N VAL A 37 -9.83 -3.58 -2.52
CA VAL A 37 -10.94 -2.91 -3.23
C VAL A 37 -10.49 -2.46 -4.62
N ARG A 38 -9.29 -1.89 -4.71
CA ARG A 38 -8.64 -1.49 -5.97
C ARG A 38 -7.15 -1.36 -5.74
N GLY A 39 -6.39 -1.40 -6.83
CA GLY A 39 -4.97 -1.12 -6.77
C GLY A 39 -4.41 -0.56 -8.07
N ALA A 40 -3.23 0.05 -7.95
CA ALA A 40 -2.43 0.49 -9.08
C ALA A 40 -0.95 0.22 -8.78
N THR A 41 -0.17 0.05 -9.82
CA THR A 41 1.29 -0.10 -9.75
C THR A 41 1.99 1.13 -10.33
N LYS A 42 3.18 1.41 -9.81
CA LYS A 42 4.10 2.41 -10.38
C LYS A 42 5.51 1.81 -10.39
N VAL A 43 6.11 1.72 -11.57
CA VAL A 43 7.53 1.40 -11.71
C VAL A 43 8.37 2.59 -11.24
N VAL A 44 9.39 2.29 -10.45
CA VAL A 44 10.46 3.20 -9.99
C VAL A 44 11.76 2.37 -10.01
N SER A 45 12.72 2.59 -9.09
CA SER A 45 13.84 1.64 -8.84
C SER A 45 13.40 0.33 -8.15
N GLY A 46 12.21 -0.15 -8.50
CA GLY A 46 11.38 -1.16 -7.84
C GLY A 46 9.93 -0.99 -8.28
N MET A 47 8.99 -1.53 -7.52
CA MET A 47 7.56 -1.41 -7.79
C MET A 47 6.82 -0.86 -6.57
N ASN A 48 6.05 0.21 -6.76
CA ASN A 48 5.11 0.70 -5.76
C ASN A 48 3.72 0.14 -6.04
N TYR A 49 3.15 -0.59 -5.09
CA TYR A 49 1.75 -1.00 -5.08
C TYR A 49 0.96 -0.02 -4.23
N ARG A 50 0.01 0.67 -4.88
CA ARG A 50 -0.92 1.59 -4.24
C ARG A 50 -2.25 0.88 -4.12
N LEU A 51 -2.65 0.52 -2.91
CA LEU A 51 -3.83 -0.28 -2.66
C LEU A 51 -4.85 0.51 -1.85
N LEU A 52 -6.12 0.35 -2.21
CA LEU A 52 -7.24 0.65 -1.31
C LEU A 52 -7.71 -0.68 -0.72
N LEU A 53 -7.60 -0.80 0.59
CA LEU A 53 -7.88 -2.01 1.35
C LEU A 53 -9.15 -1.81 2.17
N LYS A 54 -9.94 -2.88 2.32
CA LYS A 54 -10.97 -2.99 3.33
C LYS A 54 -10.38 -3.81 4.47
N ALA A 55 -10.37 -3.29 5.69
CA ALA A 55 -9.83 -3.95 6.87
C ALA A 55 -10.72 -3.72 8.09
N THR A 56 -10.71 -4.67 9.03
CA THR A 56 -11.51 -4.64 10.26
C THR A 56 -10.61 -4.68 11.48
N ASP A 57 -11.01 -4.00 12.55
CA ASP A 57 -10.38 -4.12 13.87
C ASP A 57 -11.11 -5.11 14.80
N GLY A 58 -12.10 -5.84 14.26
CA GLY A 58 -12.99 -6.73 15.00
C GLY A 58 -14.29 -6.06 15.45
N THR A 59 -14.39 -4.73 15.38
CA THR A 59 -15.59 -3.96 15.72
C THR A 59 -16.16 -3.22 14.51
N ALA A 60 -15.31 -2.54 13.75
CA ALA A 60 -15.67 -1.75 12.60
C ALA A 60 -14.81 -2.13 11.39
N THR A 61 -15.43 -2.13 10.22
CA THR A 61 -14.72 -2.34 8.95
C THR A 61 -14.59 -1.03 8.20
N ASN A 62 -13.35 -0.61 7.97
CA ASN A 62 -13.01 0.67 7.34
C ASN A 62 -12.17 0.48 6.08
N LEU A 63 -12.07 1.55 5.30
CA LEU A 63 -11.18 1.62 4.15
C LEU A 63 -9.84 2.23 4.54
N TYR A 64 -8.77 1.71 3.97
CA TYR A 64 -7.40 2.15 4.22
C TYR A 64 -6.65 2.29 2.91
N ARG A 65 -5.80 3.32 2.80
CA ARG A 65 -4.85 3.45 1.70
C ARG A 65 -3.51 2.91 2.16
N ALA A 66 -2.89 2.08 1.33
CA ALA A 66 -1.57 1.54 1.58
C ALA A 66 -0.66 1.76 0.38
N ILE A 67 0.61 2.09 0.64
CA ILE A 67 1.69 2.00 -0.35
C ILE A 67 2.72 0.99 0.15
N VAL A 68 2.93 -0.04 -0.64
CA VAL A 68 4.02 -1.01 -0.43
C VAL A 68 5.01 -0.86 -1.57
N TYR A 69 6.26 -0.64 -1.20
CA TYR A 69 7.39 -0.68 -2.12
C TYR A 69 7.98 -2.08 -2.13
N GLU A 70 8.22 -2.65 -3.32
CA GLU A 70 8.79 -3.97 -3.52
C GLU A 70 9.98 -3.93 -4.48
N LYS A 71 11.05 -4.65 -4.15
CA LYS A 71 12.10 -5.07 -5.09
C LYS A 71 12.09 -6.59 -5.16
N ALA A 72 11.37 -7.13 -6.15
CA ALA A 72 11.11 -8.57 -6.24
C ALA A 72 12.41 -9.40 -6.37
N TRP A 73 13.41 -8.87 -7.08
CA TRP A 73 14.72 -9.52 -7.28
C TRP A 73 15.59 -9.57 -6.02
N GLU A 74 15.26 -8.80 -4.98
CA GLU A 74 15.93 -8.84 -3.67
C GLU A 74 15.07 -9.51 -2.59
N GLY A 75 13.86 -9.96 -2.93
CA GLY A 75 12.89 -10.42 -1.93
C GLY A 75 12.46 -9.33 -0.94
N TYR A 76 12.65 -8.05 -1.27
CA TYR A 76 12.47 -6.93 -0.36
C TYR A 76 11.09 -6.29 -0.48
N LYS A 77 10.46 -5.98 0.66
CA LYS A 77 9.22 -5.21 0.77
C LYS A 77 9.30 -4.20 1.91
N LYS A 78 8.70 -3.02 1.73
CA LYS A 78 8.59 -1.98 2.75
C LYS A 78 7.22 -1.32 2.72
N LEU A 79 6.58 -1.22 3.88
CA LEU A 79 5.38 -0.39 4.04
C LEU A 79 5.80 1.08 4.09
N ALA A 80 5.49 1.81 3.02
CA ALA A 80 5.82 3.22 2.88
C ALA A 80 4.72 4.14 3.44
N TYR A 81 3.45 3.74 3.32
CA TYR A 81 2.30 4.53 3.78
C TYR A 81 1.13 3.63 4.16
N PHE A 82 0.42 3.97 5.24
CA PHE A 82 -0.81 3.30 5.65
C PHE A 82 -1.68 4.23 6.51
N GLU A 83 -2.86 4.62 6.02
CA GLU A 83 -3.79 5.48 6.75
C GLU A 83 -5.26 5.16 6.43
N PRO A 84 -6.21 5.47 7.33
CA PRO A 84 -7.64 5.44 7.02
C PRO A 84 -7.95 6.28 5.77
N ALA A 85 -8.81 5.76 4.90
CA ALA A 85 -9.21 6.47 3.68
C ALA A 85 -10.34 7.50 3.93
N GLN A 86 -10.96 7.48 5.12
CA GLN A 86 -11.98 8.44 5.53
C GLN A 86 -11.32 9.68 6.12
N GLY A 87 -11.73 10.88 5.66
CA GLY A 87 -11.19 12.17 6.11
C GLY A 87 -10.70 13.11 4.99
N PHE A 88 -10.66 12.67 3.74
CA PHE A 88 -10.19 13.49 2.62
C PHE A 88 -11.36 14.10 1.83
N ASN A 89 -11.73 15.34 2.16
CA ASN A 89 -12.45 16.21 1.24
C ASN A 89 -11.48 16.68 0.14
N GLY A 90 -11.59 16.08 -1.05
CA GLY A 90 -11.39 16.84 -2.29
C GLY A 90 -9.98 17.05 -2.85
N ASN A 91 -8.92 16.34 -2.44
CA ASN A 91 -7.69 16.31 -3.26
C ASN A 91 -7.04 14.92 -3.26
N CYS A 92 -7.41 14.14 -4.27
CA CYS A 92 -6.83 12.85 -4.56
C CYS A 92 -5.44 13.03 -5.19
N ASP A 93 -4.51 12.13 -4.87
CA ASP A 93 -3.24 11.89 -5.54
C ASP A 93 -2.01 12.76 -5.26
N VAL A 94 -2.10 13.96 -4.68
CA VAL A 94 -0.90 14.82 -4.49
C VAL A 94 0.06 14.30 -3.41
N VAL A 95 -0.43 13.89 -2.24
CA VAL A 95 0.42 13.38 -1.14
C VAL A 95 1.15 12.09 -1.55
N LEU A 96 0.44 11.18 -2.23
CA LEU A 96 1.04 9.92 -2.72
C LEU A 96 2.01 10.15 -3.88
N TYR A 97 1.82 11.20 -4.69
CA TYR A 97 2.77 11.60 -5.73
C TYR A 97 4.10 12.03 -5.10
N TYR A 98 4.08 12.91 -4.09
CA TYR A 98 5.27 13.48 -3.44
C TYR A 98 6.13 12.45 -2.70
N ILE A 99 5.51 11.50 -1.99
CA ILE A 99 6.24 10.41 -1.30
C ILE A 99 6.96 9.52 -2.32
N SER A 100 6.37 9.29 -3.49
CA SER A 100 6.96 8.45 -4.55
C SER A 100 8.09 9.09 -5.35
N SER A 101 8.30 10.41 -5.23
CA SER A 101 9.36 11.14 -5.95
C SER A 101 10.59 11.46 -5.09
N HIS A 102 10.54 11.27 -3.77
CA HIS A 102 11.68 11.51 -2.88
C HIS A 102 12.51 10.25 -2.56
N ASP A 103 12.00 9.05 -2.81
CA ASP A 103 12.74 7.78 -2.63
C ASP A 103 13.71 7.47 -3.80
N THR A 104 13.83 8.33 -4.81
CA THR A 104 14.68 8.09 -6.01
C THR A 104 16.06 8.75 -5.98
N ILE A 105 16.51 9.33 -4.86
CA ILE A 105 17.89 9.83 -4.75
C ILE A 105 18.71 8.90 -3.83
N SER A 106 19.15 7.78 -4.41
CA SER A 106 20.45 7.17 -4.09
C SER A 106 20.71 6.06 -5.11
N HIS A 107 21.32 6.45 -6.23
CA HIS A 107 22.26 5.56 -6.91
C HIS A 107 23.63 5.83 -6.29
N PRO A 108 24.27 4.85 -5.61
CA PRO A 108 25.71 4.78 -5.64
C PRO A 108 26.11 3.84 -6.79
N ASN A 109 26.95 4.36 -7.68
CA ASN A 109 27.89 3.54 -8.44
C ASN A 109 28.84 2.83 -7.47
#